data_AF-A0A1J6HVN8-F1
#
_entry.id   AF-A0A1J6HVN8-F1
#
_cell.length_a   1.000
_cell.length_b   1.000
_cell.length_c   1.000
_cell.angle_alpha   90.00
_cell.angle_beta   90.00
_cell.angle_gamma   90.00
#
_symmetry.space_group_name_H-M   'P 1'
#
loop_
_entity.id
_entity.type
_entity.pdbx_description
1 polymer ?
#
loop_
_entity_poly.entity_id
_entity_poly.type
_entity_poly.pdbx_seq_one_letter_code
_entity_poly.pdbx_strand_id
1 'polypeptide(L)'
;KFGIQVQAECIFCGRAEETFDHLYFGCQSTNKLWEMILKWMRHTRLIGDWNHELIWISNMAKKKEYMVEMIRVAFAMVVYCIWRERNSMRFNKGIYNIDEVCKEVSMHIHIQG
;
A
#
# COMPACT_ATOMS: atom_id res chain seq x y z
N LYS A 1 2.67 32.40 1.01
CA LYS A 1 2.09 31.04 1.09
C LYS A 1 2.17 30.43 -0.30
N PHE A 2 2.80 29.27 -0.46
CA PHE A 2 2.73 28.52 -1.73
C PHE A 2 1.27 28.08 -1.93
N GLY A 3 0.60 28.64 -2.93
CA GLY A 3 -0.83 28.48 -3.18
C GLY A 3 -1.17 27.20 -3.92
N ILE A 4 -0.66 26.05 -3.47
CA ILE A 4 -1.06 24.76 -4.04
C ILE A 4 -2.41 24.39 -3.42
N GLN A 5 -3.50 24.62 -4.15
CA GLN A 5 -4.80 24.09 -3.78
C GLN A 5 -4.85 22.60 -4.13
N VAL A 6 -4.64 21.75 -3.14
CA VAL A 6 -4.83 20.30 -3.26
C VAL A 6 -6.25 19.97 -2.84
N GLN A 7 -6.97 19.19 -3.64
CA GLN A 7 -8.29 18.68 -3.25
C GLN A 7 -8.15 17.82 -1.99
N ALA A 8 -8.99 18.08 -0.98
CA ALA A 8 -8.96 17.36 0.28
C ALA A 8 -9.39 15.89 0.14
N GLU A 9 -10.24 15.57 -0.85
CA GLU A 9 -10.72 14.22 -1.11
C GLU A 9 -9.59 13.28 -1.55
N CYS A 10 -9.58 12.04 -1.06
CA CYS A 10 -8.62 11.00 -1.41
C CYS A 10 -8.59 10.74 -2.91
N ILE A 11 -7.40 10.85 -3.51
CA ILE A 11 -7.22 10.72 -4.96
C ILE A 11 -7.56 9.32 -5.48
N PHE A 12 -7.48 8.29 -4.63
CA PHE A 12 -7.72 6.91 -5.01
C PHE A 12 -9.18 6.48 -4.97
N CYS A 13 -10.01 7.09 -4.11
CA CYS A 13 -11.41 6.67 -3.97
C CYS A 13 -12.42 7.79 -4.17
N GLY A 14 -12.04 9.06 -4.01
CA GLY A 14 -12.94 10.21 -4.16
C GLY A 14 -14.12 10.25 -3.18
N ARG A 15 -14.06 9.54 -2.05
CA ARG A 15 -15.20 9.35 -1.13
C ARG A 15 -14.99 9.82 0.30
N ALA A 16 -13.76 10.12 0.68
CA ALA A 16 -13.41 10.60 2.01
C ALA A 16 -12.22 11.55 1.92
N GLU A 17 -11.98 12.33 2.98
CA GLU A 17 -10.78 13.16 3.09
C GLU A 17 -9.51 12.30 3.08
N GLU A 18 -8.48 12.77 2.39
CA GLU A 18 -7.17 12.15 2.37
C GLU A 18 -6.43 12.43 3.69
N THR A 19 -6.62 11.56 4.66
CA THR A 19 -5.76 11.50 5.84
C THR A 19 -4.69 10.42 5.65
N PHE A 20 -3.66 10.43 6.50
CA PHE A 20 -2.63 9.39 6.49
C PHE A 20 -3.24 7.98 6.68
N ASP A 21 -4.10 7.82 7.69
CA ASP A 21 -4.76 6.53 7.98
C ASP A 21 -5.71 6.10 6.85
N HIS A 22 -6.40 7.06 6.21
CA HIS A 22 -7.22 6.75 5.05
C HIS A 22 -6.35 6.35 3.86
N LEU A 23 -5.26 7.05 3.59
CA LEU A 23 -4.34 6.73 2.50
C LEU A 23 -3.75 5.32 2.64
N TYR A 24 -3.27 4.97 3.84
CA TYR A 24 -2.66 3.69 4.13
C TYR A 24 -3.65 2.73 4.79
N PHE A 25 -4.42 2.06 3.93
CA PHE A 25 -5.34 0.94 4.21
C PHE A 25 -6.73 1.28 4.77
N GLY A 26 -7.03 2.55 5.08
CA GLY A 26 -8.41 2.99 5.30
C GLY A 26 -9.22 3.21 4.02
N CYS A 27 -8.55 3.49 2.90
CA CYS A 27 -9.12 3.66 1.57
C CYS A 27 -9.34 2.29 0.93
N GLN A 28 -10.53 2.06 0.36
CA GLN A 28 -10.84 0.77 -0.27
C GLN A 28 -9.80 0.36 -1.33
N SER A 29 -9.27 1.33 -2.08
CA SER A 29 -8.39 1.06 -3.24
C SER A 29 -7.00 0.64 -2.78
N THR A 30 -6.46 1.27 -1.74
CA THR A 30 -5.14 0.93 -1.18
C THR A 30 -5.21 -0.28 -0.24
N ASN A 31 -6.34 -0.47 0.44
CA ASN A 31 -6.65 -1.70 1.17
C ASN A 31 -6.70 -2.91 0.21
N LYS A 32 -7.42 -2.77 -0.91
CA LYS A 32 -7.51 -3.79 -1.98
C LYS A 32 -6.14 -4.18 -2.54
N LEU A 33 -5.26 -3.19 -2.76
CA LEU A 33 -3.90 -3.44 -3.21
C LEU A 33 -3.17 -4.36 -2.24
N TRP A 34 -3.24 -4.04 -0.94
CA TRP A 34 -2.60 -4.86 0.07
C TRP A 34 -3.21 -6.27 0.19
N GLU A 35 -4.53 -6.39 0.06
CA GLU A 35 -5.26 -7.67 0.02
C GLU A 35 -4.74 -8.56 -1.11
N MET A 36 -4.60 -7.99 -2.31
CA MET A 36 -4.13 -8.71 -3.49
C MET A 36 -2.69 -9.21 -3.33
N ILE A 37 -1.80 -8.38 -2.77
CA ILE A 37 -0.41 -8.77 -2.50
C ILE A 37 -0.35 -9.89 -1.46
N LEU A 38 -1.04 -9.74 -0.32
CA LEU A 38 -1.09 -10.78 0.70
C LEU A 38 -1.63 -12.10 0.14
N LYS A 39 -2.72 -12.05 -0.64
CA LYS A 39 -3.31 -13.22 -1.29
C LYS A 39 -2.34 -13.89 -2.25
N TRP A 40 -1.61 -13.12 -3.06
CA TRP A 40 -0.56 -13.65 -3.94
C TRP A 40 0.56 -14.36 -3.15
N MET A 41 0.91 -13.82 -1.98
CA MET A 41 1.85 -14.44 -1.03
C MET A 41 1.24 -15.59 -0.20
N ARG A 42 0.03 -16.05 -0.54
CA ARG A 42 -0.72 -17.11 0.17
C ARG A 42 -1.01 -16.78 1.64
N HIS A 43 -1.14 -15.49 1.95
CA HIS A 43 -1.53 -15.01 3.27
C HIS A 43 -2.91 -14.36 3.18
N THR A 44 -3.93 -14.95 3.84
CA THR A 44 -5.29 -14.40 3.84
C THR A 44 -5.64 -13.95 5.26
N ARG A 45 -5.97 -12.66 5.40
CA ARG A 45 -6.39 -12.05 6.67
C ARG A 45 -7.23 -10.81 6.41
N LEU A 46 -7.97 -10.39 7.42
CA LEU A 46 -8.59 -9.07 7.44
C LEU A 46 -7.49 -8.00 7.60
N ILE A 47 -7.52 -7.03 6.71
CA ILE A 47 -6.62 -5.86 6.76
C ILE A 47 -7.24 -4.85 7.72
N GLY A 48 -6.44 -4.43 8.69
CA GLY A 48 -6.81 -3.40 9.65
C GLY A 48 -6.45 -2.00 9.16
N ASP A 49 -6.62 -1.01 10.03
CA ASP A 49 -6.03 0.31 9.81
C ASP A 49 -4.49 0.26 9.89
N TRP A 50 -3.88 1.40 9.60
CA TRP A 50 -2.43 1.58 9.64
C TRP A 50 -1.76 1.02 10.91
N ASN A 51 -2.31 1.31 12.09
CA ASN A 51 -1.70 0.88 13.35
C ASN A 51 -1.78 -0.63 13.52
N HIS A 52 -2.90 -1.25 13.16
CA HIS A 52 -3.05 -2.70 13.17
C HIS A 52 -2.06 -3.38 12.21
N GLU A 53 -1.89 -2.84 11.00
CA GLU A 53 -0.92 -3.36 10.03
C GLU A 53 0.52 -3.22 10.52
N LEU A 54 0.88 -2.07 11.08
CA LEU A 54 2.21 -1.85 11.64
C LEU A 54 2.51 -2.80 12.80
N ILE A 55 1.57 -2.99 13.72
CA ILE A 55 1.73 -3.92 14.85
C ILE A 55 1.89 -5.35 14.32
N TRP A 56 1.09 -5.73 13.33
CA TRP A 56 1.16 -7.06 12.73
C TRP A 56 2.51 -7.31 12.05
N ILE A 57 2.98 -6.39 11.20
CA ILE A 57 4.29 -6.46 10.54
C ILE A 57 5.44 -6.47 11.56
N SER A 58 5.34 -5.66 12.63
CA SER A 58 6.35 -5.61 13.68
C SER A 58 6.43 -6.91 14.48
N ASN A 59 5.29 -7.57 14.72
CA ASN A 59 5.26 -8.87 15.37
C ASN A 59 5.77 -9.99 14.46
N MET A 60 5.52 -9.89 13.15
CA MET A 60 6.12 -10.77 12.15
C MET A 60 7.65 -10.66 12.19
N ALA A 61 8.23 -9.47 12.28
CA ALA A 61 9.69 -9.26 12.31
C ALA A 61 10.45 -9.99 13.44
N LYS A 62 9.75 -10.46 14.48
CA LYS A 62 10.35 -11.28 15.56
C LYS A 62 10.62 -12.72 15.13
N LYS A 63 9.99 -13.20 14.05
CA LYS A 63 10.15 -14.54 13.50
C LYS A 63 11.23 -14.54 12.43
N LYS A 64 12.25 -15.39 12.56
CA LYS A 64 13.33 -15.55 11.57
C LYS A 64 12.93 -16.55 10.47
N GLU A 65 11.80 -16.30 9.83
CA GLU A 65 11.28 -17.12 8.74
C GLU A 65 11.39 -16.34 7.43
N TYR A 66 11.93 -16.96 6.38
CA TYR A 66 12.10 -16.31 5.07
C TYR A 66 10.79 -15.71 4.53
N MET A 67 9.66 -16.43 4.65
CA MET A 67 8.35 -15.94 4.23
C MET A 67 7.94 -14.66 4.97
N VAL A 68 8.34 -14.53 6.23
CA VAL A 68 8.07 -13.34 7.04
C VAL A 68 8.90 -12.15 6.55
N GLU A 69 10.16 -12.38 6.16
CA GLU A 69 10.98 -11.33 5.55
C GLU A 69 10.38 -10.83 4.24
N MET A 70 9.91 -11.74 3.40
CA MET A 70 9.25 -11.39 2.13
C MET A 70 8.01 -10.53 2.37
N ILE A 71 7.19 -10.84 3.40
CA ILE A 71 6.00 -10.05 3.75
C ILE A 71 6.39 -8.63 4.18
N ARG A 72 7.50 -8.47 4.92
CA ARG A 72 7.99 -7.15 5.35
C ARG A 72 8.45 -6.31 4.16
N VAL A 73 9.19 -6.92 3.24
CA VAL A 73 9.64 -6.27 2.00
C VAL A 73 8.44 -5.89 1.14
N ALA A 74 7.45 -6.79 1.00
CA ALA A 74 6.19 -6.53 0.31
C ALA A 74 5.44 -5.33 0.90
N PHE A 75 5.33 -5.27 2.23
CA PHE A 75 4.67 -4.17 2.93
C PHE A 75 5.36 -2.83 2.65
N ALA A 76 6.69 -2.78 2.78
CA ALA A 76 7.47 -1.58 2.48
C ALA A 76 7.28 -1.11 1.03
N MET A 77 7.28 -2.05 0.07
CA MET A 77 7.04 -1.74 -1.34
C MET A 77 5.62 -1.24 -1.59
N VAL A 78 4.59 -1.82 -0.95
CA VAL A 78 3.21 -1.36 -1.08
C VAL A 78 3.06 0.06 -0.55
N VAL A 79 3.63 0.37 0.62
CA VAL A 79 3.65 1.74 1.18
C VAL A 79 4.32 2.71 0.22
N TYR A 80 5.47 2.34 -0.35
CA TYR A 80 6.17 3.15 -1.34
C TYR A 80 5.34 3.36 -2.61
N CYS A 81 4.74 2.31 -3.15
CA CYS A 81 3.92 2.40 -4.36
C CYS A 81 2.69 3.30 -4.11
N ILE A 82 2.00 3.16 -2.98
CA ILE A 82 0.87 4.04 -2.63
C ILE A 82 1.32 5.51 -2.64
N TRP A 83 2.45 5.82 -2.00
CA TRP A 83 3.00 7.18 -2.00
C TRP A 83 3.34 7.68 -3.41
N ARG A 84 4.00 6.85 -4.22
CA ARG A 84 4.42 7.17 -5.59
C ARG A 84 3.19 7.41 -6.48
N GLU A 85 2.24 6.50 -6.49
CA GLU A 85 1.01 6.61 -7.28
C GLU A 85 0.21 7.84 -6.86
N ARG A 86 0.06 8.07 -5.54
CA ARG A 86 -0.62 9.26 -5.02
C ARG A 86 0.01 10.54 -5.56
N ASN A 87 1.32 10.66 -5.51
CA ASN A 87 2.01 11.87 -6.00
C ASN A 87 1.93 12.00 -7.52
N SER A 88 2.03 10.89 -8.25
CA SER A 88 1.86 10.86 -9.70
C SER A 88 0.47 11.35 -10.12
N MET A 89 -0.59 10.83 -9.49
CA MET A 89 -1.96 11.25 -9.77
C MET A 89 -2.20 12.73 -9.39
N ARG A 90 -1.68 13.17 -8.25
CA ARG A 90 -1.89 14.55 -7.74
C ARG A 90 -1.18 15.61 -8.55
N PHE A 91 0.05 15.33 -9.00
CA PHE A 91 0.94 16.37 -9.53
C PHE A 91 1.35 16.15 -10.98
N ASN A 92 1.23 14.92 -11.50
CA ASN A 92 1.72 14.55 -12.83
C ASN A 92 0.64 13.96 -13.75
N LYS A 93 -0.65 14.10 -13.40
CA LYS A 93 -1.78 13.51 -14.15
C LYS A 93 -1.66 11.99 -14.34
N GLY A 94 -0.98 11.32 -13.41
CA GLY A 94 -0.83 9.87 -13.42
C GLY A 94 -2.17 9.15 -13.33
N ILE A 95 -2.20 7.93 -13.85
CA ILE A 95 -3.37 7.04 -13.78
C ILE A 95 -2.98 5.87 -12.90
N TYR A 96 -3.78 5.61 -11.87
CA TYR A 96 -3.59 4.46 -10.98
C TYR A 96 -4.24 3.22 -11.57
N ASN A 97 -3.44 2.17 -11.74
CA ASN A 97 -3.88 0.84 -12.10
C ASN A 97 -3.39 -0.16 -11.06
N ILE A 98 -4.33 -0.73 -10.29
CA ILE A 98 -4.01 -1.68 -9.22
C ILE A 98 -3.31 -2.94 -9.73
N ASP A 99 -3.63 -3.42 -10.94
CA ASP A 99 -3.04 -4.63 -11.50
C ASP A 99 -1.58 -4.41 -11.89
N GLU A 100 -1.26 -3.22 -12.41
CA GLU A 100 0.12 -2.84 -12.74
C GLU A 100 0.99 -2.74 -11.49
N VAL A 101 0.47 -2.10 -10.44
CA VAL A 101 1.17 -2.00 -9.15
C VAL A 101 1.32 -3.38 -8.50
N CYS A 102 0.29 -4.23 -8.55
CA CYS A 102 0.39 -5.59 -8.04
C CYS A 102 1.48 -6.38 -8.76
N LYS A 103 1.52 -6.31 -10.09
CA LYS A 103 2.53 -6.96 -10.91
C LYS A 103 3.94 -6.46 -10.56
N GLU A 104 4.12 -5.15 -10.41
CA GLU A 104 5.40 -4.55 -10.01
C GLU A 104 5.88 -5.11 -8.67
N VAL A 105 5.04 -5.09 -7.64
CA VAL A 105 5.39 -5.58 -6.31
C VAL A 105 5.72 -7.08 -6.37
N SER A 106 4.89 -7.90 -7.03
CA SER A 106 5.14 -9.33 -7.18
C SER A 106 6.46 -9.65 -7.90
N MET A 107 6.82 -8.90 -8.94
CA MET A 107 8.09 -9.08 -9.66
C MET A 107 9.30 -8.77 -8.77
N HIS A 108 9.26 -7.68 -8.01
CA HIS A 108 10.35 -7.32 -7.10
C HIS A 108 10.53 -8.34 -5.97
N ILE A 109 9.43 -8.83 -5.41
CA ILE A 109 9.46 -9.90 -4.40
C ILE A 109 10.07 -11.17 -5.00
N HIS A 110 9.66 -11.57 -6.20
CA HIS A 110 10.14 -12.81 -6.82
C HIS A 110 11.63 -12.76 -7.19
N ILE A 111 12.15 -11.60 -7.60
CA ILE A 111 13.58 -11.44 -7.95
C ILE A 111 14.48 -11.47 -6.71
N GLN A 112 13.98 -11.00 -5.57
CA GLN A 112 14.74 -11.00 -4.31
C GLN A 112 14.61 -12.30 -3.51
N GLY A 113 13.79 -13.24 -3.99
CA GLY A 113 13.45 -14.46 -3.30
C GLY A 113 14.17 -15.69 -3.81
#